data_AF-A0A357GXF7-F1
#
_entry.id   AF-A0A357GXF7-F1
#
_cell.length_a   1.000
_cell.length_b   1.000
_cell.length_c   1.000
_cell.angle_alpha   90.00
_cell.angle_beta   90.00
_cell.angle_gamma   90.00
#
_symmetry.space_group_name_H-M   'P 1'
#
loop_
_entity.id
_entity.type
_entity.pdbx_description
1 polymer ?
#
loop_
_entity_poly.entity_id
_entity_poly.type
_entity_poly.pdbx_seq_one_letter_code
_entity_poly.pdbx_strand_id
1 'polypeptide(L)' 'MSTISVPLTQTLESFIERTVKRGAASTKAEVVRQALSRYAEEEAIVAVLRAQQECKDGKEVRGNLREILKQI' A
#
# COMPACT_ATOMS: atom_id res chain seq x y z
N MET A 1 -2.48 17.83 -13.84
CA MET A 1 -3.48 17.03 -13.09
C MET A 1 -3.92 15.89 -13.97
N SER A 2 -3.82 14.65 -13.49
CA SER A 2 -4.38 13.47 -14.16
C SER A 2 -5.70 13.10 -13.49
N THR A 3 -6.72 12.80 -14.30
CA THR A 3 -8.02 12.36 -13.81
C THR A 3 -8.11 10.85 -13.95
N ILE A 4 -8.55 10.18 -12.89
CA ILE A 4 -8.77 8.74 -12.89
C ILE A 4 -10.29 8.53 -12.85
N SER A 5 -10.83 7.79 -13.83
CA SER A 5 -12.24 7.40 -13.87
C SER A 5 -12.32 5.88 -13.72
N VAL A 6 -12.90 5.42 -12.61
CA VAL A 6 -13.03 4.00 -12.32
C VAL A 6 -14.46 3.75 -11.84
N PRO A 7 -15.15 2.71 -12.35
CA PRO A 7 -16.44 2.32 -11.80
C PRO A 7 -16.24 1.82 -10.37
N LEU A 8 -17.02 2.36 -9.44
CA LEU A 8 -17.03 1.94 -8.05
C LEU A 8 -18.27 1.11 -7.77
N THR A 9 -18.13 0.11 -6.90
CA THR A 9 -19.27 -0.62 -6.37
C THR A 9 -20.05 0.27 -5.38
N GLN A 10 -21.34 -0.01 -5.19
CA GLN A 10 -22.16 0.72 -4.20
C GLN A 10 -21.58 0.66 -2.78
N THR A 11 -20.89 -0.42 -2.43
CA THR A 11 -20.23 -0.58 -1.12
C THR A 11 -19.09 0.41 -0.91
N LEU A 12 -18.27 0.62 -1.95
CA LEU A 12 -17.18 1.60 -1.93
C LEU A 12 -17.71 3.03 -1.94
N GLU A 13 -18.75 3.31 -2.72
CA GLU A 13 -19.37 4.64 -2.72
C GLU A 13 -19.97 4.98 -1.35
N SER A 14 -20.68 4.02 -0.73
CA SER A 14 -21.22 4.16 0.62
C SER A 14 -20.13 4.39 1.66
N PHE A 15 -18.95 3.76 1.49
CA PHE A 15 -17.80 4.02 2.35
C PHE A 15 -17.31 5.47 2.20
N ILE A 16 -17.09 5.93 0.97
CA ILE A 16 -16.63 7.30 0.71
C ILE A 16 -17.60 8.32 1.30
N GLU A 17 -18.91 8.14 1.10
CA GLU A 17 -19.93 9.04 1.66
C GLU A 17 -19.93 9.07 3.19
N ARG A 18 -19.78 7.91 3.85
CA ARG A 18 -19.66 7.86 5.30
C ARG A 18 -18.41 8.57 5.81
N THR A 19 -17.29 8.44 5.10
CA THR A 19 -16.03 9.10 5.46
C THR A 19 -16.13 10.62 5.36
N VAL A 20 -16.78 11.14 4.31
CA VAL A 20 -17.08 12.58 4.17
C VAL A 20 -18.05 13.03 5.27
N LYS A 21 -19.13 12.28 5.53
CA LYS A 21 -20.11 12.60 6.59
C LYS A 21 -19.50 12.65 7.99
N ARG A 22 -18.46 11.84 8.24
CA ARG A 22 -17.70 11.84 9.51
C ARG A 22 -16.73 13.03 9.64
N GLY A 23 -16.60 13.86 8.62
CA GLY A 23 -15.70 15.02 8.60
C GLY A 23 -14.23 14.65 8.42
N ALA A 24 -13.92 13.41 8.03
CA ALA A 24 -12.54 12.98 7.81
C ALA A 24 -11.95 13.53 6.50
N ALA A 25 -12.79 13.99 5.57
CA ALA A 25 -12.40 14.68 4.34
C ALA A 25 -13.54 15.58 3.85
N SER A 26 -13.22 16.61 3.09
CA SER A 26 -14.18 17.62 2.61
C SER A 26 -14.91 17.18 1.34
N THR A 27 -14.33 16.28 0.53
CA THR A 27 -14.92 15.82 -0.73
C THR A 27 -14.67 14.33 -1.00
N LYS A 28 -15.54 13.70 -1.81
CA LYS A 28 -15.34 12.30 -2.27
C LYS A 28 -13.94 12.11 -2.90
N ALA A 29 -13.51 13.07 -3.72
CA ALA A 29 -12.22 13.02 -4.39
C ALA A 29 -11.03 13.14 -3.42
N GLU A 30 -11.18 13.91 -2.34
CA GLU A 30 -10.15 14.02 -1.30
C GLU A 30 -9.99 12.72 -0.52
N VAL A 31 -11.10 12.03 -0.20
CA VAL A 31 -11.05 10.68 0.40
C VAL A 31 -10.23 9.73 -0.47
N VAL A 32 -10.50 9.72 -1.78
CA VAL A 32 -9.80 8.83 -2.72
C VAL A 32 -8.31 9.19 -2.81
N ARG A 33 -7.96 10.47 -2.88
CA ARG A 33 -6.55 10.89 -2.87
C ARG A 33 -5.83 10.47 -1.60
N GLN A 34 -6.44 10.69 -0.44
CA GLN A 34 -5.87 10.30 0.84
C GLN A 34 -5.70 8.77 0.96
N ALA A 35 -6.68 8.01 0.48
CA ALA A 35 -6.60 6.55 0.44
C ALA A 35 -5.44 6.07 -0.43
N LEU A 36 -5.25 6.66 -1.62
CA LEU A 36 -4.13 6.32 -2.50
C LEU A 36 -2.77 6.67 -1.88
N SER A 37 -2.65 7.81 -1.21
CA SER A 37 -1.43 8.18 -0.49
C SER A 37 -1.11 7.19 0.64
N ARG A 38 -2.11 6.81 1.44
CA ARG A 38 -1.94 5.81 2.50
C ARG A 38 -1.61 4.43 1.96
N TYR A 39 -2.25 4.02 0.86
CA TYR A 39 -1.96 2.75 0.21
C TYR A 39 -0.50 2.67 -0.25
N ALA A 40 0.05 3.76 -0.79
CA ALA A 40 1.46 3.82 -1.16
C ALA A 40 2.41 3.69 0.05
N GLU A 41 2.05 4.28 1.19
CA GLU A 41 2.81 4.13 2.45
C GLU A 41 2.71 2.70 3.00
N GLU A 42 1.52 2.09 2.96
CA GLU A 42 1.27 0.73 3.41
C GLU A 42 2.08 -0.30 2.62
N GLU A 43 2.22 -0.15 1.30
CA GLU A 43 3.09 -1.01 0.48
C GLU A 43 4.55 -1.00 0.97
N ALA A 44 5.06 0.18 1.34
CA ALA A 44 6.41 0.30 1.90
C ALA A 44 6.54 -0.41 3.26
N ILE A 45 5.51 -0.31 4.11
CA ILE A 45 5.46 -1.00 5.40
C ILE A 45 5.40 -2.52 5.19
N VAL A 46 4.53 -2.98 4.29
CA VAL A 46 4.36 -4.40 3.97
C VAL A 46 5.65 -5.00 3.43
N ALA A 47 6.41 -4.26 2.61
CA ALA A 47 7.72 -4.70 2.13
C ALA A 47 8.70 -4.97 3.30
N VAL A 48 8.78 -4.06 4.27
CA VAL A 48 9.63 -4.24 5.46
C VAL A 48 9.15 -5.40 6.32
N LEU A 49 7.85 -5.50 6.58
CA LEU A 49 7.27 -6.58 7.37
C LEU A 49 7.50 -7.95 6.72
N ARG A 50 7.37 -8.03 5.39
CA ARG A 50 7.68 -9.24 4.63
C ARG A 50 9.16 -9.60 4.76
N ALA A 51 10.07 -8.64 4.58
CA ALA A 51 11.50 -8.88 4.75
C ALA A 51 11.85 -9.37 6.18
N GLN A 52 11.24 -8.77 7.21
CA GLN A 52 11.39 -9.22 8.59
C GLN A 52 10.90 -10.66 8.79
N GLN A 53 9.79 -11.03 8.16
CA GLN A 53 9.28 -12.39 8.22
C GLN A 53 10.21 -13.38 7.49
N GLU A 54 10.77 -13.00 6.34
CA GLU A 54 11.74 -13.82 5.60
C GLU A 54 13.01 -14.09 6.42
N CYS A 55 13.51 -13.08 7.15
CA CYS A 55 14.60 -13.26 8.11
C CYS A 55 14.23 -14.26 9.22
N LYS A 56 13.03 -14.15 9.81
CA LYS A 56 12.54 -15.10 10.84
C LYS A 56 12.42 -16.52 10.30
N ASP A 57 12.00 -16.66 9.05
CA ASP A 57 11.89 -17.95 8.35
C ASP A 57 13.26 -18.53 7.95
N GLY A 58 14.37 -17.82 8.21
CA GLY A 58 15.72 -18.26 7.85
C GLY A 58 16.05 -18.16 6.36
N LYS A 59 15.26 -17.39 5.59
CA LYS A 59 15.47 -17.16 4.15
C LYS A 59 16.48 -16.06 3.85
N GLU A 60 17.15 -15.57 4.89
CA GLU A 60 18.16 -14.54 4.76
C GLU A 60 19.43 -15.05 4.09
N VAL A 61 19.95 -14.24 3.19
CA VAL A 61 21.17 -14.53 2.46
C VAL A 61 22.36 -14.14 3.33
N ARG A 62 23.19 -15.12 3.70
CA ARG A 62 24.40 -14.92 4.51
C ARG A 62 25.65 -15.26 3.71
N GLY A 63 26.70 -14.44 3.82
CA GLY A 63 28.00 -14.69 3.18
C GLY A 63 28.47 -13.56 2.25
N ASN A 64 29.42 -13.87 1.36
CA ASN A 64 29.96 -12.89 0.41
C ASN A 64 28.97 -12.64 -0.72
N LEU A 65 28.46 -11.41 -0.82
CA LEU A 65 27.53 -10.97 -1.86
C LEU A 65 28.01 -11.29 -3.28
N ARG A 66 29.32 -11.22 -3.56
CA ARG A 66 29.87 -11.53 -4.90
C ARG A 66 29.81 -13.01 -5.25
N GLU A 67 29.84 -13.89 -4.25
CA GLU A 67 29.76 -15.34 -4.47
C GLU A 67 28.30 -15.76 -4.66
N ILE A 68 27.40 -15.16 -3.89
CA ILE A 68 25.96 -15.44 -3.95
C ILE A 68 25.35 -14.94 -5.26
N LEU A 69 25.73 -13.74 -5.71
CA LEU A 69 25.28 -13.19 -7.00
C LEU A 69 25.71 -14.02 -8.21
N LYS A 70 26.70 -14.92 -8.08
CA LYS A 70 27.10 -15.85 -9.15
C LYS A 70 26.24 -17.11 -9.20
N GLN A 71 25.44 -17.38 -8.18
CA GLN A 71 24.61 -18.58 -8.04
C GLN A 71 23.12 -18.31 -8.34
N ILE A 72 22.77 -17.06 -8.62
CA ILE A 72 21.43 -16.58 -9.02
C ILE A 72 21.47 -16.28 -10.52
#